data_AF-A0A3D1RCF8-F1
#
_entry.id   AF-A0A3D1RCF8-F1
#
_cell.length_a   1.000
_cell.length_b   1.000
_cell.length_c   1.000
_cell.angle_alpha   90.00
_cell.angle_beta   90.00
_cell.angle_gamma   90.00
#
_symmetry.space_group_name_H-M   'P 1'
#
loop_
_entity.id
_entity.type
_entity.pdbx_description
1 polymer ?
#
loop_
_entity_poly.entity_id
_entity_poly.type
_entity_poly.pdbx_seq_one_letter_code
_entity_poly.pdbx_strand_id
1 'polypeptide(L)'
;MIHETRKQFLTNFMQVARTFYTRISGEAYVPGMQYQSALEHQPLETLLRESRNKDIMLQRTTTGIHKDELLFTLGELPFRNIASQGQRKSLLFALKFAEYEIIKQQKKHCLLLLDDVFEKLDAQRVQNLMQWVCEACAGQVLITDTHHERLERTFKEVGIDAQYVNL
;
A
#
# COMPACT_ATOMS: atom_id res chain seq x y z
N MET A 1 5.30 19.73 13.60
CA MET A 1 5.33 19.88 12.12
C MET A 1 5.20 18.53 11.42
N ILE A 2 6.18 17.62 11.51
CA ILE A 2 6.14 16.33 10.77
C ILE A 2 4.97 15.42 11.20
N HIS A 3 4.68 15.31 12.50
CA HIS A 3 3.54 14.52 13.01
C HIS A 3 2.21 14.93 12.36
N GLU A 4 1.91 16.23 12.39
CA GLU A 4 0.70 16.78 11.78
C GLU A 4 0.66 16.54 10.26
N THR A 5 1.79 16.74 9.58
CA THR A 5 1.90 16.46 8.14
C THR A 5 1.63 14.98 7.83
N ARG A 6 2.19 14.05 8.63
CA ARG A 6 1.91 12.61 8.48
C ARG A 6 0.46 12.30 8.72
N LYS A 7 -0.13 12.84 9.79
CA LYS A 7 -1.54 12.63 10.14
C LYS A 7 -2.45 13.07 8.98
N GLN A 8 -2.27 14.29 8.48
CA GLN A 8 -3.02 14.83 7.35
C GLN A 8 -2.86 14.00 6.07
N PHE A 9 -1.61 13.65 5.72
CA PHE A 9 -1.32 12.83 4.55
C PHE A 9 -1.96 11.44 4.66
N LEU A 10 -1.79 10.78 5.80
CA LEU A 10 -2.23 9.40 6.01
C LEU A 10 -3.75 9.28 6.05
N THR A 11 -4.49 10.30 6.51
CA THR A 11 -5.96 10.30 6.42
C THR A 11 -6.43 10.13 4.97
N ASN A 12 -5.92 10.96 4.05
CA ASN A 12 -6.28 10.85 2.63
C ASN A 12 -5.73 9.57 2.00
N PHE A 13 -4.46 9.25 2.24
CA PHE A 13 -3.81 8.06 1.70
C PHE A 13 -4.52 6.76 2.08
N MET A 14 -4.89 6.59 3.35
CA MET A 14 -5.62 5.40 3.81
C MET A 14 -7.02 5.32 3.19
N GLN A 15 -7.69 6.46 2.96
CA GLN A 15 -9.00 6.47 2.29
C GLN A 15 -8.89 5.96 0.85
N VAL A 16 -7.91 6.46 0.09
CA VAL A 16 -7.65 6.00 -1.28
C VAL A 16 -7.25 4.53 -1.31
N ALA A 17 -6.39 4.10 -0.37
CA ALA A 17 -5.98 2.70 -0.26
C ALA A 17 -7.17 1.77 0.04
N ARG A 18 -8.13 2.17 0.86
CA ARG A 18 -9.35 1.38 1.10
C ARG A 18 -10.15 1.18 -0.19
N THR A 19 -10.33 2.23 -0.99
CA THR A 19 -11.02 2.14 -2.29
C THR A 19 -10.33 1.13 -3.22
N PHE A 20 -8.99 1.17 -3.31
CA PHE A 20 -8.26 0.19 -4.11
C PHE A 20 -8.32 -1.21 -3.56
N TYR A 21 -8.28 -1.39 -2.25
CA TYR A 21 -8.39 -2.71 -1.66
C TYR A 21 -9.72 -3.37 -2.03
N THR A 22 -10.84 -2.67 -1.87
CA THR A 22 -12.17 -3.17 -2.25
C THR A 22 -12.21 -3.53 -3.73
N ARG A 23 -11.67 -2.65 -4.58
CA ARG A 23 -11.65 -2.87 -6.04
C ARG A 23 -10.85 -4.10 -6.43
N ILE A 24 -9.66 -4.29 -5.85
CA ILE A 24 -8.77 -5.42 -6.19
C ILE A 24 -9.31 -6.73 -5.59
N SER A 25 -9.61 -6.73 -4.29
CA SER A 25 -9.98 -7.95 -3.57
C SER A 25 -11.36 -8.48 -3.96
N GLY A 26 -12.31 -7.61 -4.33
CA GLY A 26 -13.71 -7.97 -4.49
C GLY A 26 -14.40 -8.38 -3.18
N GLU A 27 -13.74 -8.21 -2.03
CA GLU A 27 -14.26 -8.62 -0.73
C GLU A 27 -15.11 -7.51 -0.09
N ALA A 28 -16.15 -7.92 0.63
CA ALA A 28 -16.96 -7.00 1.43
C ALA A 28 -16.19 -6.45 2.65
N TYR A 29 -15.22 -7.21 3.16
CA TYR A 29 -14.46 -6.82 4.34
C TYR A 29 -13.22 -6.01 3.96
N VAL A 30 -13.18 -4.74 4.35
CA VAL A 30 -12.04 -3.85 4.10
C VAL A 30 -11.17 -3.76 5.35
N PRO A 31 -9.83 -3.90 5.24
CA PRO A 31 -8.93 -3.76 6.37
C PRO A 31 -9.08 -2.40 7.06
N GLY A 32 -9.09 -2.43 8.40
CA GLY A 32 -8.85 -1.24 9.19
C GLY A 32 -7.43 -0.74 8.94
N MET A 33 -7.26 0.57 8.82
CA MET A 33 -5.97 1.23 8.68
C MET A 33 -5.93 2.37 9.69
N GLN A 34 -4.90 2.39 10.54
CA GLN A 34 -4.72 3.40 11.57
C GLN A 34 -3.26 3.83 11.65
N TYR A 35 -3.03 5.14 11.69
CA TYR A 35 -1.75 5.70 12.07
C TYR A 35 -1.67 5.81 13.58
N GLN A 36 -0.64 5.21 14.17
CA GLN A 36 -0.40 5.26 15.61
C GLN A 36 0.90 6.02 15.89
N SER A 37 0.81 7.03 16.75
CA SER A 37 1.91 7.88 17.15
C SER A 37 1.79 8.20 18.63
N ALA A 38 2.91 8.11 19.37
CA ALA A 38 2.94 8.49 20.79
C ALA A 38 2.59 9.99 20.99
N LEU A 39 2.79 10.81 19.93
CA LEU A 39 2.49 12.23 19.94
C LEU A 39 0.99 12.54 19.90
N GLU A 40 0.11 11.54 19.68
CA GLU A 40 -1.34 11.72 19.82
C GLU A 40 -1.79 11.86 21.27
N HIS A 41 -1.01 11.32 22.20
CA HIS A 41 -1.36 11.30 23.62
C HIS A 41 -0.61 12.36 24.43
N GLN A 42 0.64 12.68 24.02
CA GLN A 42 1.48 13.59 24.78
C GLN A 42 2.53 14.32 23.92
N PRO A 43 2.92 15.56 24.31
CA PRO A 43 3.93 16.33 23.58
C PRO A 43 5.30 15.63 23.54
N LEU A 44 6.07 15.89 22.47
CA LEU A 44 7.41 15.31 22.28
C LEU A 44 8.35 15.59 23.44
N GLU A 45 8.30 16.79 24.01
CA GLU A 45 9.16 17.18 25.12
C GLU A 45 8.93 16.29 26.35
N THR A 46 7.67 16.03 26.70
CA THR A 46 7.30 15.14 27.81
C THR A 46 7.81 13.72 27.54
N LEU A 47 7.55 13.19 26.33
CA LEU A 47 8.01 11.87 25.91
C LEU A 47 9.53 11.72 26.04
N LEU A 48 10.30 12.72 25.60
CA LEU A 48 11.77 12.71 25.67
C LEU A 48 12.28 12.80 27.12
N ARG A 49 11.61 13.58 27.98
CA ARG A 49 11.96 13.66 29.40
C ARG A 49 11.73 12.34 30.11
N GLU A 50 10.60 11.69 29.87
CA GLU A 50 10.23 10.40 30.47
C GLU A 50 11.13 9.25 30.00
N SER A 51 11.50 9.24 28.72
CA SER A 51 12.35 8.19 28.13
C SER A 51 13.85 8.37 28.41
N ARG A 52 14.28 9.50 28.97
CA ARG A 52 15.71 9.87 29.12
C ARG A 52 16.58 8.77 29.74
N ASN A 53 16.16 8.18 30.86
CA ASN A 53 16.95 7.14 31.54
C ASN A 53 17.07 5.87 30.67
N LYS A 54 15.98 5.48 30.01
CA LYS A 54 15.93 4.35 29.10
C LYS A 54 16.80 4.59 27.86
N ASP A 55 16.76 5.79 27.31
CA ASP A 55 17.52 6.19 26.13
C ASP A 55 19.03 6.22 26.42
N ILE A 56 19.45 6.67 27.60
CA ILE A 56 20.85 6.60 28.06
C ILE A 56 21.33 5.14 28.12
N MET A 57 20.54 4.25 28.73
CA MET A 57 20.88 2.83 28.84
C MET A 57 20.97 2.13 27.48
N LEU A 58 20.09 2.48 26.55
CA LEU A 58 20.02 1.85 25.21
C LEU A 58 20.86 2.58 24.15
N GLN A 59 21.47 3.71 24.50
CA GLN A 59 22.28 4.58 23.62
C GLN A 59 21.58 4.97 22.31
N ARG A 60 20.24 5.12 22.36
CA ARG A 60 19.43 5.54 21.20
C ARG A 60 18.12 6.15 21.66
N THR A 61 17.56 7.04 20.85
CA THR A 61 16.25 7.64 21.13
C THR A 61 15.13 6.62 20.95
N THR A 62 14.36 6.35 22.01
CA THR A 62 13.30 5.32 21.98
C THR A 62 11.91 5.85 21.70
N THR A 63 11.71 7.17 21.62
CA THR A 63 10.41 7.80 21.36
C THR A 63 10.48 8.90 20.31
N GLY A 64 9.40 9.13 19.59
CA GLY A 64 9.30 10.12 18.51
C GLY A 64 8.77 9.49 17.23
N ILE A 65 8.62 10.33 16.19
CA ILE A 65 7.96 9.94 14.93
C ILE A 65 8.62 8.75 14.21
N HIS A 66 9.90 8.46 14.47
CA HIS A 66 10.58 7.29 13.91
C HIS A 66 10.08 5.96 14.50
N LYS A 67 9.24 6.01 15.53
CA LYS A 67 8.56 4.86 16.15
C LYS A 67 7.09 4.76 15.80
N ASP A 68 6.55 5.68 15.01
CA ASP A 68 5.15 5.61 14.60
C ASP A 68 4.91 4.38 13.72
N GLU A 69 3.69 3.84 13.79
CA GLU A 69 3.29 2.65 13.02
C GLU A 69 2.02 2.92 12.20
N LEU A 70 1.90 2.21 11.08
CA LEU A 70 0.65 2.03 10.36
C LEU A 70 0.11 0.64 10.69
N LEU A 71 -0.93 0.60 11.51
CA LEU A 71 -1.60 -0.62 11.91
C LEU A 71 -2.66 -1.00 10.90
N PHE A 72 -2.68 -2.30 10.58
CA PHE A 72 -3.69 -2.89 9.71
C PHE A 72 -4.46 -3.96 10.50
N THR A 73 -5.79 -3.91 10.44
CA THR A 73 -6.67 -4.88 11.14
C THR A 73 -7.68 -5.53 10.19
N LEU A 74 -8.11 -6.73 10.54
CA LEU A 74 -9.28 -7.38 9.96
C LEU A 74 -10.19 -7.76 11.13
N GLY A 75 -11.35 -7.10 11.24
CA GLY A 75 -12.10 -6.98 12.48
C GLY A 75 -11.26 -6.28 13.54
N GLU A 76 -11.21 -6.90 14.71
CA GLU A 76 -10.40 -6.49 15.85
C GLU A 76 -9.00 -7.13 15.85
N LEU A 77 -8.72 -8.02 14.90
CA LEU A 77 -7.49 -8.81 14.88
C LEU A 77 -6.43 -8.17 13.97
N PRO A 78 -5.13 -8.27 14.32
CA PRO A 78 -4.05 -7.78 13.47
C PRO A 78 -4.08 -8.47 12.10
N PHE A 79 -4.16 -7.67 11.03
CA PHE A 79 -4.27 -8.16 9.64
C PHE A 79 -3.11 -9.09 9.28
N ARG A 80 -1.90 -8.77 9.72
CA ARG A 80 -0.69 -9.59 9.49
C ARG A 80 -0.84 -11.04 9.97
N ASN A 81 -1.62 -11.29 11.01
CA ASN A 81 -1.72 -12.61 11.62
C ASN A 81 -2.74 -13.49 10.91
N ILE A 82 -3.84 -12.90 10.42
CA ILE A 82 -4.99 -13.67 9.91
C ILE A 82 -5.23 -13.55 8.41
N ALA A 83 -4.69 -12.53 7.75
CA ALA A 83 -4.93 -12.33 6.33
C ALA A 83 -4.28 -13.44 5.49
N SER A 84 -5.02 -13.94 4.51
CA SER A 84 -4.50 -14.87 3.49
C SER A 84 -3.42 -14.19 2.63
N GLN A 85 -2.64 -14.98 1.88
CA GLN A 85 -1.62 -14.39 1.00
C GLN A 85 -2.22 -13.48 -0.08
N GLY A 86 -3.37 -13.86 -0.66
CA GLY A 86 -4.08 -13.02 -1.63
C GLY A 86 -4.54 -11.70 -1.02
N GLN A 87 -5.06 -11.71 0.22
CA GLN A 87 -5.44 -10.49 0.94
C GLN A 87 -4.23 -9.59 1.22
N ARG A 88 -3.09 -10.16 1.62
CA ARG A 88 -1.86 -9.39 1.83
C ARG A 88 -1.34 -8.74 0.55
N LYS A 89 -1.34 -9.47 -0.57
CA LYS A 89 -0.99 -8.93 -1.89
C LYS A 89 -1.97 -7.84 -2.33
N SER A 90 -3.28 -8.04 -2.16
CA SER A 90 -4.27 -7.00 -2.47
C SER A 90 -4.08 -5.73 -1.65
N LEU A 91 -3.77 -5.84 -0.34
CA LEU A 91 -3.45 -4.68 0.49
C LEU A 91 -2.17 -3.98 0.02
N LEU A 92 -1.13 -4.74 -0.32
CA LEU A 92 0.10 -4.18 -0.87
C LEU A 92 -0.16 -3.37 -2.15
N PHE A 93 -0.88 -3.95 -3.11
CA PHE A 93 -1.22 -3.25 -4.36
C PHE A 93 -2.11 -2.03 -4.10
N ALA A 94 -3.07 -2.13 -3.19
CA ALA A 94 -3.93 -1.02 -2.83
C ALA A 94 -3.14 0.18 -2.26
N LEU A 95 -2.16 -0.09 -1.39
CA LEU A 95 -1.27 0.94 -0.85
C LEU A 95 -0.39 1.55 -1.95
N LYS A 96 0.10 0.73 -2.89
CA LYS A 96 0.93 1.19 -4.01
C LYS A 96 0.15 2.01 -5.03
N PHE A 97 -1.10 1.66 -5.29
CA PHE A 97 -1.97 2.44 -6.17
C PHE A 97 -2.44 3.73 -5.51
N ALA A 98 -2.66 3.73 -4.18
CA ALA A 98 -2.88 4.98 -3.45
C ALA A 98 -1.67 5.90 -3.51
N GLU A 99 -0.46 5.35 -3.40
CA GLU A 99 0.78 6.10 -3.57
C GLU A 99 0.88 6.67 -5.00
N TYR A 100 0.61 5.85 -6.02
CA TYR A 100 0.60 6.27 -7.42
C TYR A 100 -0.38 7.43 -7.68
N GLU A 101 -1.63 7.33 -7.22
CA GLU A 101 -2.64 8.38 -7.42
C GLU A 101 -2.23 9.70 -6.79
N ILE A 102 -1.69 9.69 -5.57
CA ILE A 102 -1.23 10.91 -4.91
C ILE A 102 -0.04 11.52 -5.66
N ILE A 103 0.91 10.69 -6.11
CA ILE A 103 2.06 11.16 -6.89
C ILE A 103 1.59 11.76 -8.23
N LYS A 104 0.65 11.11 -8.92
CA LYS A 104 0.07 11.57 -10.19
C LYS A 104 -0.63 12.93 -10.06
N GLN A 105 -1.27 13.20 -8.92
CA GLN A 105 -1.86 14.53 -8.66
C GLN A 105 -0.80 15.63 -8.53
N GLN A 106 0.42 15.30 -8.11
CA GLN A 106 1.52 16.25 -7.93
C GLN A 106 2.49 16.31 -9.13
N LYS A 107 2.58 15.23 -9.92
CA LYS A 107 3.54 15.07 -11.02
C LYS A 107 2.83 14.67 -12.30
N LYS A 108 3.17 15.33 -13.42
CA LYS A 108 2.54 15.09 -14.74
C LYS A 108 2.83 13.70 -15.34
N HIS A 109 3.94 13.06 -14.98
CA HIS A 109 4.36 11.77 -15.54
C HIS A 109 4.82 10.82 -14.43
N CYS A 110 4.20 9.65 -14.35
CA CYS A 110 4.56 8.59 -13.41
C CYS A 110 4.56 7.26 -14.16
N LEU A 111 5.71 6.57 -14.17
CA LEU A 111 5.89 5.23 -14.70
C LEU A 111 5.51 4.23 -13.60
N LEU A 112 4.60 3.30 -13.90
CA LEU A 112 4.23 2.24 -12.97
C LEU A 112 5.05 0.98 -13.25
N LEU A 113 5.78 0.52 -12.23
CA LEU A 113 6.59 -0.70 -12.30
C LEU A 113 5.92 -1.79 -11.46
N LEU A 114 5.63 -2.92 -12.09
CA LEU A 114 4.85 -4.01 -11.54
C LEU A 114 5.66 -5.30 -11.64
N ASP A 115 6.32 -5.68 -10.54
CA ASP A 115 7.17 -6.86 -10.48
C ASP A 115 6.45 -8.07 -9.86
N ASP A 116 6.50 -9.21 -10.54
CA ASP A 116 5.87 -10.49 -10.16
C ASP A 116 4.42 -10.32 -9.65
N VAL A 117 3.64 -9.54 -10.39
CA VAL A 117 2.32 -9.09 -9.91
C VAL A 117 1.27 -10.18 -9.87
N PHE A 118 1.39 -11.19 -10.72
CA PHE A 118 0.43 -12.29 -10.80
C PHE A 118 0.72 -13.39 -9.77
N GLU A 119 1.84 -13.32 -9.04
CA GLU A 119 2.15 -14.31 -8.01
C GLU A 119 1.20 -14.16 -6.80
N LYS A 120 0.54 -15.27 -6.41
CA LYS A 120 -0.36 -15.39 -5.23
C LYS A 120 -1.66 -14.58 -5.31
N LEU A 121 -1.97 -13.98 -6.46
CA LEU A 121 -3.31 -13.48 -6.76
C LEU A 121 -4.11 -14.55 -7.51
N ASP A 122 -5.37 -14.70 -7.15
CA ASP A 122 -6.32 -15.47 -7.95
C ASP A 122 -6.71 -14.71 -9.24
N ALA A 123 -7.31 -15.43 -10.20
CA ALA A 123 -7.66 -14.88 -11.50
C ALA A 123 -8.57 -13.64 -11.42
N GLN A 124 -9.50 -13.61 -10.46
CA GLN A 124 -10.41 -12.48 -10.29
C GLN A 124 -9.68 -11.23 -9.81
N ARG A 125 -8.78 -11.37 -8.83
CA ARG A 125 -7.97 -10.24 -8.34
C ARG A 125 -7.02 -9.72 -9.41
N VAL A 126 -6.44 -10.62 -10.20
CA VAL A 126 -5.60 -10.25 -11.35
C VAL A 126 -6.40 -9.42 -12.35
N GLN A 127 -7.61 -9.88 -12.71
CA GLN A 127 -8.49 -9.15 -13.62
C GLN A 127 -8.85 -7.76 -13.06
N ASN A 128 -9.25 -7.68 -11.79
CA ASN A 128 -9.60 -6.43 -11.13
C ASN A 128 -8.42 -5.43 -11.10
N LEU A 129 -7.22 -5.94 -10.82
CA LEU A 129 -5.98 -5.16 -10.83
C LEU A 129 -5.70 -4.62 -12.22
N MET A 130 -5.73 -5.47 -13.24
CA MET A 130 -5.42 -5.07 -14.62
C MET A 130 -6.47 -4.10 -15.18
N GLN A 131 -7.75 -4.30 -14.87
CA GLN A 131 -8.79 -3.37 -15.25
C GLN A 131 -8.53 -1.96 -14.68
N TRP A 132 -8.12 -1.85 -13.42
CA TRP A 132 -7.73 -0.56 -12.87
C TRP A 132 -6.53 0.05 -13.58
N VAL A 133 -5.49 -0.76 -13.83
CA VAL A 133 -4.28 -0.31 -14.55
C VAL A 133 -4.65 0.30 -15.90
N CYS A 134 -5.62 -0.28 -16.62
CA CYS A 134 -6.08 0.24 -17.91
C CYS A 134 -6.87 1.53 -17.81
N GLU A 135 -7.78 1.62 -16.84
CA GLU A 135 -8.69 2.76 -16.71
C GLU A 135 -8.00 3.99 -16.11
N ALA A 136 -7.10 3.79 -15.14
CA ALA A 136 -6.57 4.87 -14.32
C ALA A 136 -5.12 5.26 -14.68
N CYS A 137 -4.33 4.33 -15.22
CA CYS A 137 -2.96 4.63 -15.59
C CYS A 137 -2.92 5.29 -16.98
N ALA A 138 -2.95 6.63 -17.00
CA ALA A 138 -2.67 7.40 -18.21
C ALA A 138 -1.17 7.38 -18.59
N GLY A 139 -0.32 6.73 -17.79
CA GLY A 139 1.12 6.63 -17.97
C GLY A 139 1.55 5.25 -18.45
N GLN A 140 2.84 5.13 -18.80
CA GLN A 140 3.43 3.86 -19.18
C GLN A 140 3.48 2.90 -17.97
N VAL A 141 3.27 1.61 -18.23
CA VAL A 141 3.31 0.53 -17.25
C VAL A 141 4.29 -0.52 -17.72
N LEU A 142 5.19 -0.97 -16.85
CA LEU A 142 6.08 -2.11 -17.10
C LEU A 142 5.73 -3.23 -16.14
N ILE A 143 5.46 -4.41 -16.68
CA ILE A 143 5.12 -5.60 -15.92
C ILE A 143 6.17 -6.67 -16.20
N THR A 144 6.72 -7.26 -15.15
CA THR A 144 7.58 -8.45 -15.22
C THR A 144 6.83 -9.64 -14.64
N ASP A 145 6.98 -10.79 -15.30
CA ASP A 145 6.44 -12.06 -14.83
C ASP A 145 7.28 -13.21 -15.36
N THR A 146 7.22 -14.33 -14.67
CA THR A 146 7.90 -15.57 -15.05
C THR A 146 7.13 -16.43 -16.06
N HIS A 147 5.84 -16.13 -16.34
CA HIS A 147 4.97 -16.94 -17.17
C HIS A 147 4.33 -16.12 -18.30
N HIS A 148 4.93 -16.15 -19.49
CA HIS A 148 4.47 -15.42 -20.67
C HIS A 148 3.01 -15.73 -21.06
N GLU A 149 2.61 -17.00 -21.05
CA GLU A 149 1.24 -17.41 -21.44
C GLU A 149 0.16 -16.81 -20.53
N ARG A 150 0.46 -16.70 -19.22
CA ARG A 150 -0.47 -16.11 -18.24
C ARG A 150 -0.68 -14.63 -18.54
N LEU A 151 0.40 -13.91 -18.80
CA LEU A 151 0.40 -12.50 -19.20
C LEU A 151 -0.46 -12.29 -20.45
N GLU A 152 -0.19 -13.05 -21.51
CA GLU A 152 -0.95 -12.93 -22.76
C GLU A 152 -2.44 -13.15 -22.55
N ARG A 153 -2.79 -14.22 -21.80
CA ARG A 153 -4.18 -14.56 -21.54
C ARG A 153 -4.89 -13.43 -20.80
N THR A 154 -4.31 -12.94 -19.71
CA THR A 154 -4.91 -11.85 -18.91
C THR A 154 -5.06 -10.57 -19.73
N PHE A 155 -4.06 -10.20 -20.52
CA PHE A 155 -4.13 -8.99 -21.36
C PHE A 155 -5.18 -9.13 -22.46
N LYS A 156 -5.30 -10.31 -23.09
CA LYS A 156 -6.37 -10.61 -24.05
C LYS A 156 -7.76 -10.54 -23.40
N GLU A 157 -7.93 -11.10 -22.20
CA GLU A 157 -9.20 -11.10 -21.46
C GLU A 157 -9.65 -9.67 -21.05
N VAL A 158 -8.69 -8.80 -20.73
CA VAL A 158 -8.96 -7.41 -20.34
C VAL A 158 -8.98 -6.45 -21.55
N GLY A 159 -8.57 -6.91 -22.75
CA GLY A 159 -8.54 -6.12 -23.97
C GLY A 159 -7.39 -5.11 -24.03
N ILE A 160 -6.25 -5.45 -23.44
CA ILE A 160 -5.05 -4.60 -23.37
C ILE A 160 -4.14 -4.92 -24.56
N ASP A 161 -3.79 -3.90 -25.32
CA ASP A 161 -2.69 -3.99 -26.28
C ASP A 161 -1.35 -3.79 -25.54
N ALA A 162 -0.48 -4.81 -25.58
CA ALA A 162 0.75 -4.84 -24.82
C ALA A 162 1.93 -5.26 -25.70
N GLN A 163 3.06 -4.59 -25.52
CA GLN A 163 4.32 -4.99 -26.12
C GLN A 163 5.03 -6.01 -25.23
N TYR A 164 5.33 -7.19 -25.78
CA TYR A 164 6.10 -8.22 -25.08
C TYR A 164 7.59 -8.07 -25.42
N VAL A 165 8.43 -8.09 -24.38
CA VAL A 165 9.89 -8.03 -24.51
C VAL A 165 10.46 -9.28 -23.84
N ASN A 166 11.12 -10.13 -24.63
CA ASN A 166 11.86 -11.27 -24.10
C ASN A 166 13.30 -10.83 -23.82
N LEU A 167 13.77 -11.06 -22.59
CA LEU A 167 15.14 -10.77 -22.15
C LEU A 167 16.05 -11.99 -22.30
#